data_AF-A0A352GJ69-F1
#
_entry.id   AF-A0A352GJ69-F1
#
_cell.length_a   1.000
_cell.length_b   1.000
_cell.length_c   1.000
_cell.angle_alpha   90.00
_cell.angle_beta   90.00
_cell.angle_gamma   90.00
#
_symmetry.space_group_name_H-M   'P 1'
#
loop_
_entity.id
_entity.type
_entity.pdbx_description
1 polymer ?
#
loop_
_entity_poly.entity_id
_entity_poly.type
_entity_poly.pdbx_seq_one_letter_code
_entity_poly.pdbx_strand_id
1 'polypeptide(L)'
;MAFLADRLAAIKPSPTIAVTQKANDLKAQGKDVIGLGAGEPDFDTPQHIIEAAKKALDAGMTRYTAVNGIPELQDAIIAKFKRDSGLDYA
;
A
#
# COMPACT_ATOMS: atom_id res chain seq x y z
N MET A 1 28.80 11.84 -19.10
CA MET A 1 27.48 11.20 -18.84
C MET A 1 26.91 11.82 -17.59
N ALA A 2 25.62 12.14 -17.58
CA ALA A 2 24.95 12.55 -16.35
C ALA A 2 24.89 11.35 -15.37
N PHE A 3 24.89 11.63 -14.06
CA PHE A 3 24.72 10.59 -13.03
C PHE A 3 23.33 9.93 -13.11
N LEU A 4 22.31 10.68 -13.54
CA LEU A 4 20.94 10.20 -13.70
C LEU A 4 20.70 9.64 -15.09
N ALA A 5 19.86 8.61 -15.18
CA ALA A 5 19.43 8.03 -16.44
C ALA A 5 18.39 8.93 -17.15
N ASP A 6 18.52 9.12 -18.46
CA ASP A 6 17.66 10.02 -19.25
C ASP A 6 16.17 9.68 -19.17
N ARG A 7 15.82 8.39 -19.03
CA ARG A 7 14.42 7.95 -18.89
C ARG A 7 13.70 8.56 -17.68
N LEU A 8 14.45 8.97 -16.65
CA LEU A 8 13.86 9.60 -15.47
C LEU A 8 13.26 10.98 -15.80
N ALA A 9 13.79 11.68 -16.81
CA ALA A 9 13.29 12.98 -17.23
C ALA A 9 11.86 12.92 -17.83
N ALA A 10 11.42 11.75 -18.29
CA ALA A 10 10.07 11.56 -18.81
C ALA A 10 9.01 11.40 -17.69
N ILE A 11 9.42 11.09 -16.46
CA ILE A 11 8.50 10.87 -15.33
C ILE A 11 8.20 12.22 -14.67
N LYS A 12 6.95 12.66 -14.77
CA LYS A 12 6.50 13.89 -14.11
C LYS A 12 6.29 13.66 -12.61
N PRO A 13 6.60 14.65 -11.75
CA PRO A 13 6.21 14.60 -10.35
C PRO A 13 4.70 14.42 -10.16
N SER A 14 4.30 13.63 -9.15
CA SER A 14 2.89 13.36 -8.89
C SER A 14 2.19 14.61 -8.32
N PRO A 15 1.13 15.12 -8.99
CA PRO A 15 0.38 16.26 -8.48
C PRO A 15 -0.36 15.92 -7.17
N THR A 16 -0.84 14.68 -7.02
CA THR A 16 -1.54 14.23 -5.80
C THR A 16 -0.62 14.28 -4.59
N ILE A 17 0.63 13.81 -4.72
CA ILE A 17 1.61 13.86 -3.63
C ILE A 17 1.93 15.32 -3.26
N ALA A 18 2.10 16.19 -4.26
CA ALA A 18 2.40 17.60 -4.02
C ALA A 18 1.29 18.32 -3.24
N VAL A 19 0.02 18.06 -3.57
CA VAL A 19 -1.13 18.63 -2.86
C VAL A 19 -1.24 18.09 -1.44
N THR A 20 -1.13 16.77 -1.26
CA THR A 20 -1.19 16.13 0.07
C THR A 20 -0.06 16.64 0.97
N GLN A 21 1.17 16.76 0.44
CA GLN A 21 2.30 17.30 1.20
C GLN A 21 2.05 18.75 1.63
N LYS A 22 1.61 19.61 0.70
CA LYS A 22 1.32 21.01 1.02
C LYS A 22 0.21 21.16 2.08
N ALA A 23 -0.82 20.32 2.01
CA ALA A 23 -1.88 20.31 3.02
C ALA A 23 -1.33 19.92 4.41
N ASN A 24 -0.46 18.90 4.47
CA ASN A 24 0.19 18.47 5.71
C ASN A 24 1.11 19.55 6.27
N ASP A 25 1.90 20.23 5.42
CA ASP A 25 2.80 21.31 5.85
C ASP A 25 2.02 22.50 6.43
N LEU A 26 0.90 22.88 5.81
CA LEU A 26 0.04 23.96 6.32
C LEU A 26 -0.62 23.58 7.64
N LYS A 27 -1.08 22.32 7.80
CA LYS A 27 -1.58 21.81 9.08
C LYS A 27 -0.50 21.84 10.17
N ALA A 28 0.73 21.42 9.85
CA ALA A 28 1.86 21.43 10.78
C ALA A 28 2.24 22.86 11.22
N GLN A 29 1.98 23.86 10.37
CA GLN A 29 2.10 25.29 10.70
C GLN A 29 0.92 25.85 11.51
N GLY A 30 -0.02 24.99 11.95
CA GLY A 30 -1.18 25.39 12.75
C GLY A 30 -2.33 26.00 11.95
N LYS A 31 -2.33 25.87 10.62
CA LYS A 31 -3.45 26.34 9.79
C LYS A 31 -4.55 25.30 9.74
N ASP A 32 -5.78 25.77 9.79
CA ASP A 32 -6.96 24.92 9.61
C ASP A 32 -7.14 24.59 8.12
N VAL A 33 -6.92 23.33 7.75
CA VAL A 33 -6.94 22.84 6.37
C VAL A 33 -7.72 21.54 6.29
N ILE A 34 -8.74 21.51 5.44
CA ILE A 34 -9.49 20.29 5.12
C ILE A 34 -8.84 19.61 3.92
N GLY A 35 -8.20 18.47 4.16
CA GLY A 35 -7.50 17.70 3.13
C GLY A 35 -8.44 16.69 2.46
N LEU A 36 -8.93 17.00 1.26
CA LEU A 36 -9.79 16.12 0.45
C LEU A 36 -9.04 15.39 -0.68
N GLY A 37 -7.71 15.33 -0.58
CA GLY A 37 -6.83 14.78 -1.62
C GLY A 37 -6.27 13.38 -1.31
N ALA A 38 -6.46 12.86 -0.10
CA ALA A 38 -6.04 11.52 0.26
C ALA A 38 -7.00 10.48 -0.32
N GLY A 39 -6.46 9.39 -0.87
CA GLY A 39 -7.24 8.28 -1.44
C GLY A 39 -7.31 7.05 -0.54
N GLU A 40 -6.80 7.13 0.69
CA GLU A 40 -6.88 6.06 1.68
C GLU A 40 -8.11 6.26 2.59
N PRO A 41 -8.76 5.17 3.04
CA PRO A 41 -9.83 5.25 4.03
C PRO A 41 -9.36 5.87 5.36
N ASP A 42 -10.28 6.47 6.09
CA ASP A 42 -10.07 7.09 7.40
C ASP A 42 -10.10 6.09 8.57
N PHE A 43 -10.59 4.87 8.34
CA PHE A 43 -10.66 3.83 9.35
C PHE A 43 -9.33 3.08 9.53
N ASP A 44 -9.05 2.67 10.76
CA ASP A 44 -7.93 1.79 11.08
C ASP A 44 -8.07 0.41 10.41
N THR A 45 -6.94 -0.28 10.26
CA THR A 45 -6.93 -1.67 9.82
C THR A 45 -7.73 -2.55 10.79
N PRO A 46 -8.66 -3.41 10.31
CA PRO A 46 -9.45 -4.29 11.19
C PRO A 46 -8.61 -5.13 12.16
N GLN A 47 -9.07 -5.26 13.40
CA GLN A 47 -8.33 -5.90 14.50
C GLN A 47 -7.81 -7.31 14.16
N HIS A 48 -8.63 -8.13 13.49
CA HIS A 48 -8.25 -9.51 13.16
C HIS A 48 -7.02 -9.58 12.23
N ILE A 49 -6.82 -8.57 11.38
CA ILE A 49 -5.65 -8.46 10.48
C ILE A 49 -4.41 -8.10 11.30
N ILE A 50 -4.54 -7.13 12.21
CA ILE A 50 -3.46 -6.72 13.13
C ILE A 50 -3.01 -7.91 13.98
N GLU A 51 -3.95 -8.67 14.54
CA GLU A 51 -3.62 -9.85 15.36
C GLU A 51 -2.99 -10.98 14.53
N ALA A 52 -3.38 -11.16 13.26
CA ALA A 52 -2.73 -12.13 12.38
C ALA A 52 -1.26 -11.74 12.10
N ALA A 53 -1.00 -10.44 11.88
CA ALA A 53 0.36 -9.93 11.70
C ALA A 53 1.23 -10.12 12.95
N LYS A 54 0.69 -9.83 14.15
CA LYS A 54 1.39 -10.10 15.43
C LYS A 54 1.73 -11.56 15.60
N LYS A 55 0.77 -12.46 15.35
CA LYS A 55 0.99 -13.92 15.42
C LYS A 55 2.09 -14.37 14.45
N ALA A 56 2.12 -13.83 13.23
CA ALA A 56 3.17 -14.14 12.26
C ALA A 56 4.56 -13.68 12.76
N LEU A 57 4.63 -12.50 13.39
CA LEU A 57 5.86 -12.01 14.03
C LEU A 57 6.30 -12.92 15.18
N ASP A 58 5.39 -13.28 16.08
CA ASP A 58 5.66 -14.17 17.22
C ASP A 58 6.09 -15.58 16.76
N ALA A 59 5.56 -16.05 15.62
CA ALA A 59 5.94 -17.30 14.98
C ALA A 59 7.24 -17.22 14.17
N GLY A 60 7.90 -16.06 14.13
CA GLY A 60 9.18 -15.88 13.45
C GLY A 60 9.11 -15.81 11.93
N MET A 61 7.93 -15.54 11.34
CA MET A 61 7.72 -15.39 9.88
C MET A 61 8.33 -14.08 9.35
N THR A 62 9.66 -13.98 9.38
CA THR A 62 10.45 -12.74 9.16
C THR A 62 11.49 -12.88 8.05
N ARG A 63 11.50 -14.01 7.35
CA ARG A 63 12.46 -14.33 6.29
C ARG A 63 11.85 -14.12 4.92
N TYR A 64 12.69 -14.23 3.88
CA TYR A 64 12.24 -14.12 2.51
C TYR A 64 11.11 -15.10 2.20
N THR A 65 10.11 -14.58 1.49
CA THR A 65 9.06 -15.35 0.85
C THR A 65 9.49 -15.71 -0.57
N ALA A 66 8.74 -16.58 -1.25
CA ALA A 66 8.94 -16.78 -2.68
C ALA A 66 8.62 -15.48 -3.45
N VAL A 67 9.21 -15.33 -4.64
CA VAL A 67 9.05 -14.13 -5.50
C VAL A 67 7.58 -13.81 -5.77
N ASN A 68 6.75 -14.85 -5.91
CA ASN A 68 5.32 -14.70 -6.22
C ASN A 68 4.43 -14.61 -4.96
N GLY A 69 5.02 -14.56 -3.75
CA GLY A 69 4.30 -14.58 -2.47
C GLY A 69 4.29 -15.95 -1.77
N ILE A 70 3.70 -16.00 -0.58
CA ILE A 70 3.52 -17.26 0.16
C ILE A 70 2.34 -18.06 -0.44
N PRO A 71 2.42 -19.41 -0.49
CA PRO A 71 1.35 -20.23 -1.07
C PRO A 71 -0.03 -19.95 -0.48
N GLU A 72 -0.11 -19.77 0.84
CA GLU A 72 -1.36 -19.55 1.56
C GLU A 72 -2.08 -18.26 1.13
N LEU A 73 -1.31 -17.21 0.78
CA LEU A 73 -1.86 -15.96 0.27
C LEU A 73 -2.31 -16.10 -1.18
N GLN A 74 -1.56 -16.85 -1.99
CA GLN A 74 -1.94 -17.12 -3.38
C GLN A 74 -3.26 -17.89 -3.45
N ASP A 75 -3.39 -18.96 -2.67
CA ASP A 75 -4.61 -19.76 -2.58
C ASP A 75 -5.80 -18.92 -2.12
N ALA A 76 -5.61 -18.05 -1.12
CA ALA A 76 -6.64 -17.14 -0.65
C ALA A 76 -7.07 -16.13 -1.72
N ILE A 77 -6.15 -15.63 -2.54
CA ILE A 77 -6.43 -14.72 -3.66
C ILE A 77 -7.19 -15.46 -4.78
N ILE A 78 -6.78 -16.69 -5.14
CA ILE A 78 -7.49 -17.51 -6.13
C ILE A 78 -8.92 -17.76 -5.67
N ALA A 79 -9.11 -18.18 -4.41
CA ALA A 79 -10.42 -18.39 -3.83
C ALA A 79 -11.26 -17.11 -3.81
N LYS A 80 -10.65 -15.95 -3.52
CA LYS A 80 -11.30 -14.64 -3.59
C LYS A 80 -11.78 -14.33 -5.01
N PHE A 81 -10.94 -14.53 -6.03
CA PHE A 81 -11.31 -14.28 -7.42
C PHE A 81 -12.45 -15.18 -7.90
N LYS A 82 -12.45 -16.45 -7.50
CA LYS A 82 -13.56 -17.35 -7.78
C LYS A 82 -14.86 -16.88 -7.12
N ARG A 83 -14.81 -16.54 -5.83
CA ARG A 83 -15.98 -16.13 -5.05
C ARG A 83 -16.56 -14.77 -5.48
N ASP A 84 -15.70 -13.77 -5.68
CA ASP A 84 -16.13 -12.38 -5.85
C ASP A 84 -16.22 -11.98 -7.34
N SER A 85 -15.49 -12.68 -8.22
CA SER A 85 -15.38 -12.33 -9.64
C SER A 85 -15.73 -13.49 -10.59
N GLY A 86 -15.99 -14.69 -10.08
CA GLY A 86 -16.31 -15.86 -10.91
C GLY A 86 -15.15 -16.34 -11.78
N LEU A 87 -13.91 -16.01 -11.41
CA LEU A 87 -12.73 -16.36 -12.19
C LEU A 87 -12.01 -17.58 -11.57
N ASP A 88 -11.76 -18.58 -12.40
CA ASP A 88 -11.00 -19.77 -12.02
C ASP A 88 -9.53 -19.61 -12.43
N TYR A 89 -8.63 -19.70 -11.44
CA TYR A 89 -7.17 -19.70 -11.61
C TYR A 89 -6.60 -20.98 -11.00
N ALA A 90 -5.49 -21.45 -11.57
CA ALA A 90 -4.77 -22.65 -11.17
C ALA A 90 -3.39 -22.30 -10.60
#